data_AF-A0A9X2AIV6-F1
#
_entry.id   AF-A0A9X2AIV6-F1
#
_cell.length_a   1.000
_cell.length_b   1.000
_cell.length_c   1.000
_cell.angle_alpha   90.00
_cell.angle_beta   90.00
_cell.angle_gamma   90.00
#
_symmetry.space_group_name_H-M   'P 1'
#
loop_
_entity.id
_entity.type
_entity.pdbx_description
1 polymer ?
#
loop_
_entity_poly.entity_id
_entity_poly.type
_entity_poly.pdbx_seq_one_letter_code
_entity_poly.pdbx_strand_id
1 'polypeptide(L)'
;MPAPAQGAAKPSPAATATGKIGAAEVTVNYSSPGVKGRKIFGGLEQYGKVWRAGANEATTVEFSKAVTVEGKSLPAGKYGFFVIPAESGQWTAIFNKQPNQWGAFKYDEKQDALRVMVTPRKTAALTERLAYEVTPTGLVLRWENVELPVAIK
;
A
#
# COMPACT_ATOMS: atom_id res chain seq x y z
N MET A 1 20.42 22.59 1.98
CA MET A 1 20.12 21.25 2.52
C MET A 1 19.64 20.37 1.37
N PRO A 2 20.48 19.48 0.80
CA PRO A 2 20.03 18.56 -0.25
C PRO A 2 19.75 17.18 0.34
N ALA A 3 18.58 16.62 0.01
CA ALA A 3 18.21 15.23 0.31
C ALA A 3 19.18 14.26 -0.41
N PRO A 4 19.86 13.33 0.28
CA PRO A 4 20.64 12.32 -0.39
C PRO A 4 19.85 10.99 -0.36
N ALA A 5 19.23 10.63 -1.49
CA ALA A 5 18.89 9.25 -1.76
C ALA A 5 18.75 8.99 -3.27
N GLN A 6 19.78 9.36 -4.03
CA GLN A 6 20.09 8.66 -5.28
C GLN A 6 20.82 7.36 -4.89
N GLY A 7 20.07 6.31 -4.59
CA GLY A 7 20.59 4.97 -4.35
C GLY A 7 20.30 4.06 -5.54
N ALA A 8 21.34 3.67 -6.26
CA ALA A 8 21.49 2.53 -7.19
C ALA A 8 20.23 1.97 -7.89
N ALA A 9 20.27 1.91 -9.22
CA ALA A 9 19.28 1.31 -10.11
C ALA A 9 18.90 -0.14 -9.75
N LYS A 10 18.00 -0.32 -8.79
CA LYS A 10 17.21 -1.55 -8.62
C LYS A 10 15.97 -1.46 -9.54
N PRO A 11 15.50 -2.57 -10.15
CA PRO A 11 14.30 -2.57 -10.99
C PRO A 11 13.01 -2.08 -10.29
N SER A 12 13.05 -1.95 -8.96
CA SER A 12 11.99 -1.40 -8.12
C SER A 12 12.66 -0.64 -6.97
N PRO A 13 12.88 0.68 -7.11
CA PRO A 13 13.43 1.47 -6.02
C PRO A 13 12.47 1.44 -4.82
N ALA A 14 13.02 1.32 -3.62
CA ALA A 14 12.27 1.56 -2.39
C ALA A 14 11.91 3.04 -2.35
N ALA A 15 10.65 3.34 -2.14
CA ALA A 15 10.11 4.69 -2.04
C ALA A 15 9.39 4.82 -0.70
N THR A 16 9.46 6.00 -0.11
CA THR A 16 8.81 6.29 1.15
C THR A 16 7.89 7.48 0.93
N ALA A 17 6.60 7.31 1.24
CA ALA A 17 5.61 8.37 1.22
C ALA A 17 5.29 8.75 2.66
N THR A 18 5.54 10.01 3.01
CA THR A 18 5.24 10.55 4.34
C THR A 18 4.15 11.58 4.21
N GLY A 19 3.18 11.59 5.13
CA GLY A 19 2.14 12.62 5.15
C GLY A 19 1.48 12.73 6.51
N LYS A 20 0.73 13.81 6.70
CA LYS A 20 -0.04 14.06 7.92
C LYS A 20 -1.52 13.92 7.61
N ILE A 21 -2.19 13.05 8.35
CA ILE A 21 -3.63 12.82 8.28
C ILE A 21 -4.21 13.33 9.59
N GLY A 22 -4.82 14.51 9.55
CA GLY A 22 -5.24 15.23 10.75
C GLY A 22 -4.07 15.50 11.72
N ALA A 23 -4.08 14.83 12.87
CA ALA A 23 -3.04 14.93 13.90
C ALA A 23 -2.06 13.73 13.91
N ALA A 24 -2.25 12.75 13.03
CA ALA A 24 -1.40 11.57 12.91
C ALA A 24 -0.40 11.72 11.76
N GLU A 25 0.86 11.42 12.03
CA GLU A 25 1.89 11.32 11.00
C GLU A 25 1.95 9.88 10.47
N VAL A 26 1.92 9.73 9.15
CA VAL A 26 1.86 8.44 8.46
C VAL A 26 3.06 8.31 7.54
N THR A 27 3.83 7.25 7.73
CA THR A 27 5.01 6.93 6.93
C THR A 27 4.79 5.60 6.24
N VAL A 28 4.77 5.59 4.92
CA VAL A 28 4.55 4.41 4.10
C VAL A 28 5.82 4.08 3.36
N ASN A 29 6.45 2.97 3.72
CA ASN A 29 7.62 2.47 3.04
C ASN A 29 7.19 1.35 2.08
N TYR A 30 7.35 1.60 0.78
CA TYR A 30 6.93 0.70 -0.28
C TYR A 30 8.05 0.54 -1.30
N SER A 31 7.84 -0.36 -2.24
CA SER A 31 8.70 -0.46 -3.43
C SER A 31 7.87 -0.11 -4.65
N SER A 32 8.46 0.66 -5.56
CA SER A 32 7.81 1.21 -6.75
C SER A 32 8.16 0.41 -8.01
N PRO A 33 7.53 -0.77 -8.25
CA PRO A 33 7.74 -1.52 -9.48
C PRO A 33 7.14 -0.82 -10.69
N GLY A 34 7.85 -0.96 -11.81
CA GLY A 34 7.32 -0.60 -13.12
C GLY A 34 6.37 -1.67 -13.68
N VAL A 35 5.28 -1.21 -14.30
CA VAL A 35 4.41 -1.99 -15.19
C VAL A 35 5.26 -2.59 -16.31
N LYS A 36 6.16 -1.81 -16.92
CA LYS A 36 7.03 -2.26 -18.03
C LYS A 36 6.25 -2.95 -19.17
N GLY A 37 5.05 -2.45 -19.48
CA GLY A 37 4.20 -2.99 -20.55
C GLY A 37 3.57 -4.35 -20.29
N ARG A 38 3.63 -4.90 -19.06
CA ARG A 38 2.93 -6.15 -18.70
C ARG A 38 1.66 -5.86 -17.89
N LYS A 39 0.67 -6.74 -18.00
CA LYS A 39 -0.55 -6.65 -17.21
C LYS A 39 -0.26 -6.96 -15.74
N ILE A 40 -0.46 -5.97 -14.88
CA ILE A 40 -0.25 -6.09 -13.44
C ILE A 40 -1.42 -6.82 -12.81
N PHE A 41 -2.61 -6.21 -12.79
CA PHE A 41 -3.77 -6.80 -12.14
C PHE A 41 -4.41 -7.85 -13.06
N GLY A 42 -4.56 -9.07 -12.54
CA GLY A 42 -4.99 -10.24 -13.31
C GLY A 42 -3.89 -10.85 -14.20
N GLY A 43 -2.64 -10.39 -14.08
CA GLY A 43 -1.48 -10.96 -14.77
C GLY A 43 -0.36 -11.28 -13.78
N LEU A 44 0.38 -10.25 -13.36
CA LEU A 44 1.43 -10.35 -12.34
C LEU A 44 0.86 -10.57 -10.93
N GLU A 45 -0.16 -9.80 -10.57
CA GLU A 45 -0.90 -9.92 -9.31
C GLU A 45 -2.28 -10.53 -9.59
N GLN A 46 -2.51 -11.73 -9.05
CA GLN A 46 -3.74 -12.48 -9.27
C GLN A 46 -4.88 -11.93 -8.39
N TYR A 47 -6.09 -11.88 -8.95
CA TYR A 47 -7.27 -11.55 -8.18
C TYR A 47 -7.57 -12.64 -7.12
N GLY A 48 -8.07 -12.22 -5.97
CA GLY A 48 -8.36 -13.09 -4.82
C GLY A 48 -7.12 -13.52 -4.02
N LYS A 49 -5.90 -13.10 -4.41
CA LYS A 49 -4.68 -13.39 -3.66
C LYS A 49 -4.21 -12.21 -2.84
N VAL A 50 -3.59 -12.51 -1.69
CA VAL A 50 -2.93 -11.50 -0.87
C VAL A 50 -1.73 -10.94 -1.62
N TRP A 51 -1.84 -9.69 -2.03
CA TRP A 51 -0.78 -8.90 -2.61
C TRP A 51 -0.18 -8.00 -1.54
N ARG A 52 1.13 -7.88 -1.48
CA ARG A 52 1.85 -7.02 -0.51
C ARG A 52 1.88 -5.53 -0.87
N ALA A 53 1.04 -5.13 -1.82
CA ALA A 53 0.89 -3.77 -2.28
C ALA A 53 2.24 -3.12 -2.72
N GLY A 54 3.16 -3.92 -3.28
CA GLY A 54 4.53 -3.50 -3.59
C GLY A 54 5.34 -4.62 -4.25
N ALA A 55 6.56 -4.34 -4.69
CA ALA A 55 7.47 -5.34 -5.27
C ALA A 55 8.71 -5.62 -4.42
N ASN A 56 9.21 -6.85 -4.48
CA ASN A 56 10.33 -7.40 -3.71
C ASN A 56 10.15 -7.44 -2.18
N GLU A 57 9.80 -6.32 -1.55
CA GLU A 57 9.60 -6.18 -0.10
C GLU A 57 8.12 -5.88 0.21
N ALA A 58 7.67 -6.25 1.42
CA ALA A 58 6.32 -5.94 1.87
C ALA A 58 6.20 -4.44 2.16
N THR A 59 5.09 -3.84 1.74
CA THR A 59 4.81 -2.45 2.09
C THR A 59 4.59 -2.36 3.59
N THR A 60 5.19 -1.35 4.23
CA THR A 60 4.99 -1.10 5.66
C THR A 60 4.43 0.30 5.85
N VAL A 61 3.47 0.41 6.75
CA VAL A 61 2.81 1.66 7.08
C VAL A 61 2.97 1.89 8.58
N GLU A 62 3.54 3.02 8.93
CA GLU A 62 3.77 3.43 10.29
C GLU A 62 2.89 4.63 10.62
N PHE A 63 2.14 4.51 11.70
CA PHE A 63 1.26 5.55 12.21
C PHE A 63 1.80 6.05 13.55
N SER A 64 2.09 7.35 13.62
CA SER A 64 2.55 8.00 14.86
C SER A 64 1.43 8.12 15.92
N LYS A 65 0.17 8.15 15.47
CA LYS A 65 -1.03 8.17 16.34
C LYS A 65 -2.07 7.16 15.86
N ALA A 66 -3.02 6.84 16.75
CA ALA A 66 -4.18 6.04 16.37
C ALA A 66 -5.01 6.78 15.31
N VAL A 67 -5.39 6.07 14.26
CA VAL A 67 -6.16 6.59 13.12
C VAL A 67 -7.37 5.70 12.87
N THR A 68 -8.31 6.17 12.06
CA THR A 68 -9.48 5.42 11.65
C THR A 68 -9.41 5.17 10.14
N VAL A 69 -9.17 3.93 9.73
CA VAL A 69 -9.10 3.54 8.32
C VAL A 69 -10.45 2.97 7.90
N GLU A 70 -11.09 3.54 6.88
CA GLU A 70 -12.42 3.11 6.38
C GLU A 70 -13.46 2.91 7.51
N GLY A 71 -13.43 3.77 8.53
CA GLY A 71 -14.34 3.68 9.69
C GLY A 71 -13.93 2.70 10.78
N LYS A 72 -12.79 2.02 10.66
CA LYS A 72 -12.25 1.14 11.71
C LYS A 72 -11.04 1.74 12.40
N SER A 73 -11.04 1.72 13.73
CA SER A 73 -9.93 2.23 14.52
C SER A 73 -8.70 1.34 14.40
N LEU A 74 -7.55 1.95 14.11
CA LEU A 74 -6.24 1.35 14.04
C LEU A 74 -5.31 2.09 15.02
N PRO A 75 -4.73 1.40 16.02
CA PRO A 75 -3.83 2.03 16.97
C PRO A 75 -2.54 2.51 16.31
N ALA A 76 -1.86 3.47 16.95
CA ALA A 76 -0.53 3.90 16.53
C ALA A 76 0.45 2.71 16.51
N GLY A 77 1.33 2.66 15.52
CA GLY A 77 2.29 1.58 15.37
C GLY A 77 2.69 1.33 13.92
N LYS A 78 3.60 0.37 13.74
CA LYS A 78 4.08 -0.08 12.44
C LYS A 78 3.38 -1.36 12.02
N TYR A 79 2.79 -1.34 10.83
CA TYR A 79 2.01 -2.43 10.27
C TYR A 79 2.53 -2.79 8.88
N GLY A 80 2.45 -4.07 8.52
CA GLY A 80 2.56 -4.52 7.14
C GLY A 80 1.26 -4.22 6.39
N PHE A 81 1.36 -3.66 5.19
CA PHE A 81 0.23 -3.34 4.35
C PHE A 81 0.11 -4.35 3.21
N PHE A 82 -1.03 -5.02 3.19
CA PHE A 82 -1.40 -6.00 2.19
C PHE A 82 -2.74 -5.60 1.58
N VAL A 83 -2.96 -5.99 0.35
CA VAL A 83 -4.18 -5.72 -0.42
C VAL A 83 -4.56 -7.01 -1.12
N ILE A 84 -5.83 -7.37 -1.09
CA ILE A 84 -6.37 -8.47 -1.89
C ILE A 84 -7.15 -7.84 -3.04
N PRO A 85 -6.57 -7.75 -4.25
CA PRO A 85 -7.31 -7.29 -5.41
C PRO A 85 -8.43 -8.28 -5.74
N ALA A 86 -9.63 -7.78 -5.99
CA ALA A 86 -10.77 -8.56 -6.46
C ALA A 86 -10.97 -8.33 -7.96
N GLU A 87 -11.45 -9.36 -8.66
CA GLU A 87 -11.71 -9.31 -10.10
C GLU A 87 -12.84 -8.34 -10.45
N SER A 88 -13.84 -8.22 -9.56
CA SER A 88 -14.89 -7.21 -9.62
C SER A 88 -15.33 -6.81 -8.24
N GLY A 89 -15.56 -5.51 -8.02
CA GLY A 89 -16.01 -4.95 -6.75
C GLY A 89 -14.88 -4.35 -5.91
N GLN A 90 -14.98 -4.54 -4.60
CA GLN A 90 -14.10 -3.91 -3.61
C GLN A 90 -12.86 -4.77 -3.35
N TRP A 91 -11.72 -4.12 -3.16
CA TRP A 91 -10.47 -4.76 -2.76
C TRP A 91 -10.39 -4.80 -1.25
N THR A 92 -9.70 -5.78 -0.69
CA THR A 92 -9.52 -5.86 0.77
C THR A 92 -8.16 -5.33 1.14
N ALA A 93 -8.09 -4.18 1.80
CA ALA A 93 -6.85 -3.68 2.40
C ALA A 93 -6.70 -4.25 3.82
N ILE A 94 -5.50 -4.70 4.13
CA ILE A 94 -5.16 -5.45 5.33
C ILE A 94 -3.93 -4.81 5.96
N PHE A 95 -4.04 -4.48 7.24
CA PHE A 95 -2.95 -3.99 8.07
C PHE A 95 -2.58 -5.10 9.05
N ASN A 96 -1.40 -5.66 8.90
CA ASN A 96 -0.90 -6.74 9.72
C ASN A 96 0.12 -6.21 10.74
N LYS A 97 0.08 -6.67 11.99
CA LYS A 97 1.00 -6.25 13.06
C LYS A 97 2.44 -6.71 12.86
N GLN A 98 2.70 -7.58 11.87
CA GLN A 98 4.05 -7.99 11.48
C GLN A 98 4.51 -7.25 10.21
N PRO A 99 5.15 -6.07 10.35
CA PRO A 99 5.71 -5.35 9.21
C PRO A 99 6.94 -6.03 8.59
N ASN A 100 7.63 -6.89 9.35
CA ASN A 100 8.90 -7.51 8.95
C ASN A 100 8.73 -8.95 8.45
N GLN A 101 7.79 -9.19 7.54
CA GLN A 101 7.68 -10.48 6.86
C GLN A 101 8.33 -10.44 5.48
N TRP A 102 9.36 -11.25 5.31
CA TRP A 102 9.97 -11.50 4.01
C TRP A 102 9.10 -12.49 3.23
N GLY A 103 8.17 -11.93 2.45
CA GLY A 103 7.26 -12.69 1.58
C GLY A 103 5.90 -13.04 2.22
N ALA A 104 4.89 -13.22 1.37
CA ALA A 104 3.51 -13.54 1.76
C ALA A 104 3.31 -14.97 2.32
N PHE A 105 4.38 -15.77 2.40
CA PHE A 105 4.31 -17.19 2.81
C PHE A 105 4.11 -17.41 4.31
N LYS A 106 4.37 -16.41 5.16
CA LYS A 106 4.10 -16.46 6.60
C LYS A 106 2.93 -15.57 7.01
N TYR A 107 2.12 -15.09 6.06
CA TYR A 107 0.95 -14.29 6.38
C TYR A 107 0.04 -15.08 7.33
N ASP A 108 -0.12 -14.57 8.55
CA ASP A 108 -0.91 -15.19 9.60
C ASP A 108 -2.09 -14.25 9.87
N GLU A 109 -3.30 -14.70 9.56
CA GLU A 109 -4.53 -13.92 9.74
C GLU A 109 -4.71 -13.48 11.20
N LYS A 110 -4.12 -14.19 12.16
CA LYS A 110 -4.14 -13.82 13.59
C LYS A 110 -3.40 -12.52 13.89
N GLN A 111 -2.49 -12.12 13.01
CA GLN A 111 -1.71 -10.89 13.16
C GLN A 111 -2.38 -9.71 12.44
N ASP A 112 -3.53 -9.90 11.78
CA ASP A 112 -4.26 -8.82 11.15
C ASP A 112 -4.81 -7.86 12.22
N ALA A 113 -4.22 -6.67 12.28
CA ALA A 113 -4.75 -5.58 13.08
C ALA A 113 -6.08 -5.09 12.51
N LEU A 114 -6.16 -5.03 11.18
CA LEU A 114 -7.29 -4.44 10.49
C LEU A 114 -7.49 -5.02 9.09
N ARG A 115 -8.74 -5.28 8.73
CA ARG A 115 -9.17 -5.62 7.37
C ARG A 115 -10.34 -4.74 6.98
N VAL A 116 -10.19 -4.01 5.89
CA VAL A 116 -11.19 -3.07 5.38
C VAL A 116 -11.40 -3.28 3.89
N MET A 117 -12.63 -3.07 3.44
CA MET A 117 -12.96 -3.10 2.03
C MET A 117 -12.78 -1.70 1.46
N VAL A 118 -11.97 -1.58 0.42
CA VAL A 118 -11.64 -0.33 -0.26
C VAL A 118 -12.05 -0.45 -1.71
N THR A 119 -12.74 0.56 -2.24
CA THR A 119 -13.23 0.51 -3.62
C THR A 119 -12.16 1.04 -4.57
N PRO A 120 -11.55 0.19 -5.42
CA PRO A 120 -10.63 0.66 -6.45
C PRO A 120 -11.37 1.49 -7.50
N ARG A 121 -10.68 2.46 -8.07
CA ARG A 121 -11.12 3.29 -9.18
C ARG A 121 -10.23 2.99 -10.39
N LYS A 122 -10.83 2.78 -11.55
CA LYS A 122 -10.06 2.74 -12.79
C LYS A 122 -9.70 4.17 -13.20
N THR A 123 -8.44 4.37 -13.52
CA THR A 123 -7.91 5.66 -14.01
C THR A 123 -7.57 5.53 -15.49
N ALA A 124 -7.91 6.55 -16.28
CA ALA A 124 -7.53 6.64 -17.68
C ALA A 124 -6.02 6.82 -17.86
N ALA A 125 -5.35 7.41 -16.88
CA ALA A 125 -3.89 7.57 -16.88
C ALA A 125 -3.20 6.25 -16.50
N LEU A 126 -2.27 5.82 -17.35
CA LEU A 126 -1.36 4.72 -17.04
C LEU A 126 -0.29 5.23 -16.06
N THR A 127 -0.35 4.75 -14.83
CA THR A 127 0.68 4.95 -13.84
C THR A 127 1.76 3.88 -14.03
N GLU A 128 2.80 4.20 -14.79
CA GLU A 128 3.87 3.25 -15.12
C GLU A 128 4.56 2.66 -13.89
N ARG A 129 4.61 3.38 -12.78
CA ARG A 129 5.23 2.94 -11.53
C ARG A 129 4.26 3.02 -10.40
N LEU A 130 4.28 2.03 -9.51
CA LEU A 130 3.45 2.09 -8.32
C LEU A 130 3.81 3.32 -7.50
N ALA A 131 2.84 4.17 -7.21
CA ALA A 131 3.00 5.37 -6.43
C ALA A 131 2.02 5.36 -5.26
N TYR A 132 2.50 5.72 -4.07
CA TYR A 132 1.66 6.02 -2.93
C TYR A 132 1.70 7.51 -2.66
N GLU A 133 0.52 8.07 -2.39
CA GLU A 133 0.34 9.46 -2.02
C GLU A 133 -0.44 9.51 -0.70
N VAL A 134 0.15 10.13 0.31
CA VAL A 134 -0.53 10.35 1.59
C VAL A 134 -1.19 11.72 1.53
N THR A 135 -2.51 11.73 1.61
CA THR A 135 -3.36 12.92 1.57
C THR A 135 -3.93 13.21 2.96
N PRO A 136 -4.39 14.44 3.25
CA PRO A 136 -5.00 14.77 4.54
C PRO A 136 -6.26 13.95 4.88
N THR A 137 -6.88 13.33 3.87
CA THR A 137 -8.11 12.56 3.97
C THR A 137 -7.88 11.04 3.86
N GLY A 138 -6.64 10.59 3.69
CA GLY A 138 -6.35 9.18 3.44
C GLY A 138 -5.06 8.90 2.69
N LEU A 139 -4.92 7.68 2.20
CA LEU A 139 -3.79 7.24 1.38
C LEU A 139 -4.31 6.79 0.02
N VAL A 140 -3.68 7.24 -1.05
CA VAL A 140 -4.04 6.92 -2.43
C VAL A 140 -2.91 6.11 -3.05
N LEU A 141 -3.20 4.88 -3.44
CA LEU A 141 -2.30 4.03 -4.22
C LEU A 141 -2.65 4.17 -5.69
N ARG A 142 -1.66 4.39 -6.56
CA ARG A 142 -1.83 4.41 -8.02
C ARG A 142 -0.86 3.44 -8.67
N TRP A 143 -1.37 2.56 -9.53
CA TRP A 143 -0.54 1.68 -10.34
C TRP A 143 -1.27 1.19 -11.59
N GLU A 144 -0.58 1.18 -12.73
CA GLU A 144 -1.17 0.86 -14.04
C GLU A 144 -2.41 1.74 -14.28
N ASN A 145 -3.59 1.17 -14.50
CA ASN A 145 -4.83 1.91 -14.70
C ASN A 145 -5.74 1.83 -13.47
N VAL A 146 -5.18 1.61 -12.29
CA VAL A 146 -5.93 1.50 -11.03
C VAL A 146 -5.44 2.52 -10.00
N GLU A 147 -6.40 3.18 -9.37
CA GLU A 147 -6.23 4.03 -8.20
C GLU A 147 -7.04 3.45 -7.05
N LEU A 148 -6.42 3.20 -5.91
CA LEU A 148 -7.06 2.72 -4.70
C LEU A 148 -6.97 3.81 -3.63
N PRO A 149 -8.01 4.65 -3.47
CA PRO A 149 -8.09 5.62 -2.39
C PRO A 149 -8.58 4.92 -1.11
N VAL A 150 -7.73 4.87 -0.10
CA VAL A 150 -8.01 4.38 1.25
C VAL A 150 -8.33 5.60 2.12
N ALA A 151 -9.56 5.73 2.61
CA ALA A 151 -9.90 6.83 3.51
C ALA A 151 -9.33 6.58 4.90
N ILE A 152 -8.63 7.58 5.44
CA ILE A 152 -8.05 7.54 6.78
C ILE A 152 -8.41 8.86 7.48
N LYS A 153 -8.90 8.78 8.72
CA LYS A 153 -9.34 9.91 9.53
C LYS A 153 -8.69 9.91 10.91
#